data_AF-A0A0L8A907-F1
#
_entry.id   AF-A0A0L8A907-F1
#
_cell.length_a   1.000
_cell.length_b   1.000
_cell.length_c   1.000
_cell.angle_alpha   90.00
_cell.angle_beta   90.00
_cell.angle_gamma   90.00
#
_symmetry.space_group_name_H-M   'P 1'
#
loop_
_entity.id
_entity.type
_entity.pdbx_description
1 polymer ?
#
loop_
_entity_poly.entity_id
_entity_poly.type
_entity_poly.pdbx_seq_one_letter_code
_entity_poly.pdbx_strand_id
1 'polypeptide(L)'
;MQRRAPLLINTEAIELWPAHLLRARSNLDARLLSQAHWVLRRKRDGRYLAAVLAQGVHAMVPRLPREPGVEEALALLDAAAARPFAAGLEEQWLPLAGLQQRLQQLGLDAQRYADGSGLPLESEPCLLHFAGRDRFARPLWLRRGAAQGWRRMQLHAAQDGIALDAISGFRSHAYQLGIFERKLARGLSVAEILKVNAAPGFSEHHSGHALDIGTPGDAPAEESFEATDAFAWLQAHAGEHGFHLSYPRDNPHGIVYEPWHWCWKPANG
;
A
#
# COMPACT_ATOMS: atom_id res chain seq x y z
N MET A 1 -6.07 23.91 -15.50
CA MET A 1 -6.27 23.70 -14.04
C MET A 1 -5.74 22.32 -13.69
N GLN A 2 -4.52 22.18 -13.14
CA GLN A 2 -4.01 20.87 -12.71
C GLN A 2 -4.85 20.39 -11.52
N ARG A 3 -5.69 19.37 -11.74
CA ARG A 3 -6.36 18.69 -10.63
C ARG A 3 -5.28 18.04 -9.76
N ARG A 4 -5.28 18.32 -8.46
CA ARG A 4 -4.39 17.65 -7.50
C ARG A 4 -4.65 16.15 -7.55
N ALA A 5 -3.59 15.34 -7.48
CA ALA A 5 -3.72 13.89 -7.44
C ALA A 5 -4.55 13.48 -6.21
N PRO A 6 -5.43 12.46 -6.33
CA PRO A 6 -6.16 11.94 -5.18
C PRO A 6 -5.21 11.47 -4.07
N LEU A 7 -5.64 11.62 -2.82
CA LEU A 7 -4.91 11.20 -1.63
C LEU A 7 -5.67 10.09 -0.92
N LEU A 8 -4.95 9.19 -0.27
CA LEU A 8 -5.49 8.21 0.67
C LEU A 8 -4.99 8.61 2.06
N ILE A 9 -5.91 8.96 2.96
CA ILE A 9 -5.57 9.20 4.37
C ILE A 9 -5.71 7.86 5.09
N ASN A 10 -4.64 7.48 5.77
CA ASN A 10 -4.47 6.17 6.36
C ASN A 10 -4.41 6.30 7.89
N THR A 11 -5.34 5.67 8.59
CA THR A 11 -5.33 5.56 10.07
C THR A 11 -5.12 4.12 10.48
N GLU A 12 -5.03 3.84 11.79
CA GLU A 12 -4.80 2.47 12.27
C GLU A 12 -5.91 1.50 11.81
N ALA A 13 -7.18 1.91 11.91
CA ALA A 13 -8.32 1.03 11.65
C ALA A 13 -9.12 1.38 10.38
N ILE A 14 -9.04 2.63 9.91
CA ILE A 14 -9.85 3.16 8.82
C ILE A 14 -8.96 3.83 7.78
N GLU A 15 -9.31 3.58 6.52
CA GLU A 15 -8.76 4.30 5.39
C GLU A 15 -9.84 5.24 4.86
N LEU A 16 -9.48 6.50 4.62
CA LEU A 16 -10.34 7.49 3.98
C LEU A 16 -10.02 7.51 2.49
N TRP A 17 -10.92 6.95 1.69
CA TRP A 17 -10.75 6.78 0.25
C TRP A 17 -11.49 7.87 -0.53
N PRO A 18 -10.89 8.44 -1.60
CA PRO A 18 -11.64 9.25 -2.56
C PRO A 18 -12.74 8.39 -3.20
N ALA A 19 -13.99 8.80 -3.05
CA ALA A 19 -15.14 7.95 -3.41
C ALA A 19 -15.13 7.53 -4.89
N HIS A 20 -14.70 8.43 -5.79
CA HIS A 20 -14.62 8.20 -7.23
C HIS A 20 -13.61 7.12 -7.65
N LEU A 21 -12.74 6.65 -6.74
CA LEU A 21 -11.80 5.55 -7.00
C LEU A 21 -12.37 4.18 -6.59
N LEU A 22 -13.46 4.16 -5.83
CA LEU A 22 -14.06 2.94 -5.29
C LEU A 22 -15.09 2.36 -6.26
N ARG A 23 -15.24 1.04 -6.21
CA ARG A 23 -16.28 0.31 -6.96
C ARG A 23 -17.47 0.06 -6.05
N ALA A 24 -18.68 0.35 -6.55
CA ALA A 24 -19.91 0.04 -5.84
C ALA A 24 -20.10 -1.47 -5.65
N ARG A 25 -20.63 -1.90 -4.50
CA ARG A 25 -20.97 -3.31 -4.22
C ARG A 25 -22.47 -3.59 -4.27
N SER A 26 -23.27 -2.54 -4.40
CA SER A 26 -24.73 -2.60 -4.50
C SER A 26 -25.26 -1.36 -5.23
N ASN A 27 -26.53 -1.38 -5.63
CA ASN A 27 -27.20 -0.20 -6.21
C ASN A 27 -27.34 0.95 -5.21
N LEU A 28 -27.38 0.67 -3.91
CA LEU A 28 -27.37 1.68 -2.87
C LEU A 28 -25.99 2.33 -2.77
N ASP A 29 -24.93 1.52 -2.75
CA ASP A 29 -23.54 2.00 -2.76
C ASP A 29 -23.29 2.88 -3.98
N ALA A 30 -23.72 2.46 -5.17
CA ALA A 30 -23.50 3.23 -6.40
C ALA A 30 -24.06 4.66 -6.30
N ARG A 31 -25.28 4.80 -5.76
CA ARG A 31 -25.92 6.10 -5.56
C ARG A 31 -25.16 6.96 -4.56
N LEU A 32 -24.74 6.39 -3.42
CA LEU A 32 -23.98 7.10 -2.41
C LEU A 32 -22.59 7.52 -2.91
N LEU A 33 -21.84 6.59 -3.52
CA LEU A 33 -20.50 6.84 -4.04
C LEU A 33 -20.48 7.91 -5.13
N SER A 34 -21.53 8.00 -5.95
CA SER A 34 -21.63 9.03 -7.00
C SER A 34 -21.73 10.46 -6.46
N GLN A 35 -22.16 10.63 -5.20
CA GLN A 35 -22.36 11.92 -4.53
C GLN A 35 -21.31 12.18 -3.45
N ALA A 36 -20.54 11.16 -3.06
CA ALA A 36 -19.56 11.25 -1.99
C ALA A 36 -18.23 11.83 -2.47
N HIS A 37 -17.55 12.52 -1.57
CA HIS A 37 -16.16 12.93 -1.74
C HIS A 37 -15.21 11.89 -1.17
N TRP A 38 -15.53 11.40 0.03
CA TRP A 38 -14.75 10.40 0.77
C TRP A 38 -15.61 9.21 1.18
N VAL A 39 -14.95 8.09 1.42
CA VAL A 39 -15.55 6.89 2.02
C VAL A 39 -14.64 6.41 3.13
N LEU A 40 -15.23 6.18 4.32
CA LEU A 40 -14.58 5.49 5.42
C LEU A 40 -14.60 4.00 5.09
N ARG A 41 -13.43 3.42 4.83
CA ARG A 41 -13.26 2.00 4.54
C ARG A 41 -12.51 1.35 5.69
N ARG A 42 -13.10 0.32 6.30
CA ARG A 42 -12.43 -0.44 7.37
C ARG A 42 -11.23 -1.20 6.79
N LYS A 43 -10.05 -1.03 7.38
CA LYS A 43 -8.80 -1.56 6.82
C LYS A 43 -8.76 -3.09 6.76
N ARG A 44 -9.21 -3.76 7.83
CA ARG A 44 -9.10 -5.22 8.00
C ARG A 44 -9.86 -6.07 6.96
N ASP A 45 -11.01 -5.59 6.50
CA ASP A 45 -11.92 -6.35 5.62
C ASP A 45 -12.41 -5.54 4.41
N GLY A 46 -12.00 -4.28 4.33
CA GLY A 46 -12.37 -3.38 3.27
C GLY A 46 -13.83 -2.97 3.24
N ARG A 47 -14.62 -3.19 4.30
CA ARG A 47 -16.03 -2.81 4.36
C ARG A 47 -16.17 -1.29 4.32
N TYR A 48 -17.12 -0.79 3.52
CA TYR A 48 -17.50 0.63 3.55
C TYR A 48 -18.36 0.87 4.80
N LEU A 49 -17.92 1.81 5.63
CA LEU A 49 -18.55 2.15 6.90
C LEU A 49 -19.45 3.38 6.76
N ALA A 50 -18.98 4.38 6.03
CA ALA A 50 -19.73 5.60 5.77
C ALA A 50 -19.26 6.27 4.47
N ALA A 51 -20.16 7.00 3.84
CA ALA A 51 -19.88 7.91 2.74
C ALA A 51 -19.96 9.36 3.25
N VAL A 52 -19.02 10.20 2.85
CA VAL A 52 -18.97 11.62 3.22
C VAL A 52 -19.42 12.44 2.03
N LEU A 53 -20.60 13.03 2.14
CA LEU A 53 -21.26 13.83 1.12
C LEU A 53 -21.15 15.32 1.49
N ALA A 54 -21.54 16.20 0.57
CA ALA A 54 -21.58 17.63 0.82
C ALA A 54 -22.52 18.02 1.99
N GLN A 55 -23.56 17.22 2.26
CA GLN A 55 -24.54 17.49 3.32
C GLN A 55 -24.18 16.83 4.66
N GLY A 56 -23.09 16.05 4.72
CA GLY A 56 -22.65 15.35 5.92
C GLY A 56 -22.29 13.89 5.69
N VAL A 57 -22.17 13.14 6.78
CA VAL A 57 -21.76 11.73 6.80
C VAL A 57 -22.97 10.81 6.74
N HIS A 58 -23.04 9.95 5.74
CA HIS A 58 -24.06 8.90 5.63
C HIS A 58 -23.49 7.54 6.06
N ALA A 59 -24.02 6.99 7.15
CA ALA A 59 -23.62 5.67 7.64
C ALA A 59 -24.08 4.56 6.68
N MET A 60 -23.17 3.64 6.36
CA MET A 60 -23.44 2.43 5.57
C MET A 60 -23.49 1.18 6.46
N VAL A 61 -23.33 1.35 7.77
CA VAL A 61 -23.42 0.30 8.79
C VAL A 61 -24.28 0.76 9.98
N PRO A 62 -25.02 -0.15 10.66
CA PRO A 62 -25.98 0.23 11.70
C PRO A 62 -25.38 0.89 12.96
N ARG A 63 -24.12 0.59 13.28
CA ARG A 63 -23.46 1.05 14.52
C ARG A 63 -22.15 1.78 14.24
N LEU A 64 -22.17 2.71 13.28
CA LEU A 64 -20.99 3.47 12.85
C LEU A 64 -20.19 4.08 14.03
N PRO A 65 -20.79 4.70 15.06
CA PRO A 65 -20.00 5.28 16.15
C PRO A 65 -19.26 4.26 17.02
N ARG A 66 -19.58 2.96 16.93
CA ARG A 66 -18.88 1.89 17.67
C ARG A 66 -17.76 1.25 16.86
N GLU A 67 -17.59 1.64 15.61
CA GLU A 67 -16.52 1.13 14.76
C GLU A 67 -15.18 1.74 15.19
N PRO A 68 -14.15 0.92 15.47
CA PRO A 68 -12.84 1.42 15.85
C PRO A 68 -12.27 2.40 14.83
N GLY A 69 -11.78 3.54 15.30
CA GLY A 69 -11.14 4.58 14.48
C GLY A 69 -12.09 5.50 13.71
N VAL A 70 -13.43 5.36 13.83
CA VAL A 70 -14.37 6.26 13.13
C VAL A 70 -14.23 7.70 13.60
N GLU A 71 -14.17 7.93 14.90
CA GLU A 71 -14.06 9.27 15.47
C GLU A 71 -12.77 9.96 15.00
N GLU A 72 -11.64 9.26 15.07
CA GLU A 72 -10.35 9.72 14.54
C GLU A 72 -10.42 10.05 13.05
N ALA A 73 -10.99 9.15 12.23
CA ALA A 73 -11.09 9.34 10.79
C ALA A 73 -11.97 10.53 10.41
N LEU A 74 -13.09 10.75 11.13
CA LEU A 74 -13.94 11.90 10.91
C LEU A 74 -13.26 13.20 11.34
N ALA A 75 -12.59 13.21 12.49
CA ALA A 75 -11.82 14.37 12.96
C ALA A 75 -10.72 14.77 11.96
N LEU A 76 -10.05 13.80 11.33
CA LEU A 76 -9.08 14.05 10.27
C LEU A 76 -9.73 14.67 9.02
N LEU A 77 -10.93 14.25 8.63
CA LEU A 77 -11.63 14.87 7.49
C LEU A 77 -12.08 16.31 7.80
N ASP A 78 -12.55 16.57 9.01
CA ASP A 78 -12.92 17.91 9.45
C ASP A 78 -11.69 18.83 9.46
N ALA A 79 -10.55 18.32 9.95
CA ALA A 79 -9.28 19.03 9.89
C ALA A 79 -8.76 19.20 8.45
N ALA A 80 -9.00 18.23 7.55
CA ALA A 80 -8.62 18.32 6.13
C ALA A 80 -9.32 19.45 5.37
N ALA A 81 -10.50 19.86 5.82
CA ALA A 81 -11.19 21.02 5.29
C ALA A 81 -10.47 22.35 5.63
N ALA A 82 -9.62 22.37 6.66
CA ALA A 82 -8.80 23.51 7.05
C ALA A 82 -7.37 23.42 6.46
N ARG A 83 -6.90 24.46 5.76
CA ARG A 83 -5.48 24.51 5.30
C ARG A 83 -4.55 24.83 6.48
N PRO A 84 -3.33 24.25 6.55
CA PRO A 84 -2.63 23.43 5.54
C PRO A 84 -2.55 21.90 5.87
N PHE A 85 -3.63 21.27 6.33
CA PHE A 85 -3.68 19.89 6.85
C PHE A 85 -2.81 18.82 6.15
N ALA A 86 -2.83 18.74 4.81
CA ALA A 86 -2.10 17.70 4.09
C ALA A 86 -0.57 17.75 4.26
N ALA A 87 0.00 18.94 4.49
CA ALA A 87 1.43 19.06 4.74
C ALA A 87 1.84 18.47 6.10
N GLY A 88 0.94 18.51 7.08
CA GLY A 88 1.16 17.93 8.40
C GLY A 88 1.16 16.40 8.38
N LEU A 89 0.26 15.78 7.61
CA LEU A 89 0.17 14.32 7.51
C LEU A 89 1.26 13.69 6.65
N GLU A 90 1.84 14.44 5.71
CA GLU A 90 2.82 13.92 4.75
C GLU A 90 4.02 13.26 5.42
N GLU A 91 4.49 13.80 6.55
CA GLU A 91 5.65 13.29 7.31
C GLU A 91 5.26 12.42 8.52
N GLN A 92 3.96 12.17 8.72
CA GLN A 92 3.48 11.36 9.83
C GLN A 92 3.42 9.87 9.46
N TRP A 93 3.77 9.05 10.43
CA TRP A 93 3.77 7.60 10.36
C TRP A 93 2.89 7.03 11.47
N LEU A 94 2.15 5.96 11.17
CA LEU A 94 1.32 5.29 12.15
C LEU A 94 2.18 4.60 13.22
N PRO A 95 1.69 4.58 14.47
CA PRO A 95 2.40 3.92 15.57
C PRO A 95 2.45 2.40 15.38
N LEU A 96 3.56 1.79 15.81
CA LEU A 96 3.80 0.35 15.68
C LEU A 96 3.24 -0.49 16.84
N ALA A 97 2.75 0.14 17.91
CA ALA A 97 2.30 -0.56 19.12
C ALA A 97 1.21 -1.61 18.84
N GLY A 98 0.19 -1.24 18.05
CA GLY A 98 -0.88 -2.17 17.67
C GLY A 98 -0.38 -3.34 16.80
N LEU A 99 0.66 -3.12 16.01
CA LEU A 99 1.29 -4.16 15.20
C LEU A 99 2.08 -5.16 16.06
N GLN A 100 2.84 -4.68 17.04
CA GLN A 100 3.61 -5.56 17.94
C GLN A 100 2.71 -6.55 18.68
N GLN A 101 1.53 -6.10 19.15
CA GLN A 101 0.54 -6.98 19.77
C GLN A 101 0.01 -8.05 18.78
N ARG A 102 -0.23 -7.67 17.52
CA ARG A 102 -0.68 -8.59 16.46
C ARG A 102 0.39 -9.64 16.11
N LEU A 103 1.66 -9.26 16.09
CA LEU A 103 2.78 -10.19 15.88
C LEU A 103 2.87 -11.23 17.01
N GLN A 104 2.73 -10.79 18.27
CA GLN A 104 2.72 -11.72 19.41
C GLN A 104 1.57 -12.73 19.33
N GLN A 105 0.39 -12.33 18.84
CA GLN A 105 -0.75 -13.24 18.61
C GLN A 105 -0.45 -14.30 17.54
N LEU A 106 0.44 -14.01 16.58
CA LEU A 106 0.95 -14.97 15.61
C LEU A 106 2.10 -15.83 16.16
N GLY A 107 2.49 -15.66 17.42
CA GLY A 107 3.66 -16.31 18.01
C GLY A 107 4.98 -15.77 17.46
N LEU A 108 4.98 -14.56 16.89
CA LEU A 108 6.16 -13.92 16.34
C LEU A 108 6.70 -12.87 17.31
N ASP A 109 7.96 -13.04 17.70
CA ASP A 109 8.72 -12.01 18.38
C ASP A 109 9.34 -11.08 17.34
N ALA A 110 8.97 -9.80 17.39
CA ALA A 110 9.38 -8.82 16.38
C ALA A 110 10.90 -8.63 16.38
N GLN A 111 11.53 -8.55 17.56
CA GLN A 111 12.98 -8.33 17.66
C GLN A 111 13.75 -9.51 17.08
N ARG A 112 13.41 -10.74 17.50
CA ARG A 112 14.03 -11.97 16.98
C ARG A 112 13.85 -12.10 15.46
N TYR A 113 12.68 -11.74 14.94
CA TYR A 113 12.45 -11.75 13.50
C TYR A 113 13.32 -10.72 12.77
N ALA A 114 13.42 -9.50 13.31
CA ALA A 114 14.32 -8.47 12.79
C ALA A 114 15.78 -8.95 12.80
N ASP A 115 16.25 -9.50 13.92
CA ASP A 115 17.64 -9.96 14.06
C ASP A 115 17.95 -11.14 13.10
N GLY A 116 16.99 -12.04 12.90
CA GLY A 116 17.16 -13.21 12.04
C GLY A 116 17.04 -12.92 10.54
N SER A 117 16.25 -11.91 10.15
CA SER A 117 16.02 -11.54 8.75
C SER A 117 16.77 -10.28 8.32
N GLY A 118 17.31 -9.49 9.24
CA GLY A 118 17.83 -8.16 8.97
C GLY A 118 16.80 -7.17 8.42
N LEU A 119 15.50 -7.51 8.39
CA LEU A 119 14.44 -6.62 7.93
C LEU A 119 14.02 -5.68 9.06
N PRO A 120 13.92 -4.37 8.81
CA PRO A 120 13.43 -3.42 9.79
C PRO A 120 11.91 -3.53 9.97
N LEU A 121 11.44 -3.04 11.12
CA LEU A 121 10.02 -2.83 11.33
C LEU A 121 9.57 -1.55 10.59
N GLU A 122 8.64 -1.73 9.66
CA GLU A 122 8.15 -0.70 8.75
C GLU A 122 6.80 -0.14 9.23
N SER A 123 6.79 1.15 9.59
CA SER A 123 5.56 1.90 9.85
C SER A 123 4.80 2.17 8.56
N GLU A 124 3.48 2.29 8.67
CA GLU A 124 2.67 2.78 7.57
C GLU A 124 2.63 4.32 7.55
N PRO A 125 2.67 4.98 6.38
CA PRO A 125 2.48 6.42 6.31
C PRO A 125 1.02 6.79 6.59
N CYS A 126 0.79 7.96 7.20
CA CYS A 126 -0.56 8.50 7.41
C CYS A 126 -1.19 9.04 6.12
N LEU A 127 -0.37 9.31 5.09
CA LEU A 127 -0.82 9.87 3.82
C LEU A 127 -0.13 9.20 2.63
N LEU A 128 -0.93 8.80 1.64
CA LEU A 128 -0.47 8.20 0.39
C LEU A 128 -1.05 8.96 -0.81
N HIS A 129 -0.30 8.93 -1.92
CA HIS A 129 -0.63 9.60 -3.16
C HIS A 129 -1.04 8.58 -4.22
N PHE A 130 -2.08 8.91 -4.98
CA PHE A 130 -2.53 8.07 -6.09
C PHE A 130 -1.46 8.06 -7.18
N ALA A 131 -0.94 6.87 -7.46
CA ALA A 131 0.16 6.64 -8.40
C ALA A 131 -0.31 5.95 -9.70
N GLY A 132 -1.62 6.00 -9.99
CA GLY A 132 -2.23 5.35 -11.14
C GLY A 132 -3.00 4.09 -10.75
N ARG A 133 -3.15 3.17 -11.70
CA ARG A 133 -3.77 1.87 -11.46
C ARG A 133 -2.77 0.77 -11.76
N ASP A 134 -2.83 -0.28 -10.96
CA ASP A 134 -2.08 -1.50 -11.27
C ASP A 134 -2.71 -2.24 -12.46
N ARG A 135 -2.04 -3.31 -12.91
CA ARG A 135 -2.45 -4.14 -14.05
C ARG A 135 -3.83 -4.81 -13.86
N PHE A 136 -4.34 -4.86 -12.63
CA PHE A 136 -5.67 -5.37 -12.29
C PHE A 136 -6.72 -4.24 -12.16
N ALA A 137 -6.37 -3.04 -12.60
CA ALA A 137 -7.18 -1.82 -12.52
C ALA A 137 -7.54 -1.40 -11.08
N ARG A 138 -6.76 -1.80 -10.07
CA ARG A 138 -6.91 -1.36 -8.69
C ARG A 138 -6.10 -0.06 -8.49
N PRO A 139 -6.58 0.90 -7.66
CA PRO A 139 -5.81 2.09 -7.34
C PRO A 139 -4.46 1.74 -6.72
N LEU A 140 -3.39 2.32 -7.27
CA LEU A 140 -2.04 2.21 -6.77
C LEU A 140 -1.75 3.39 -5.83
N TRP A 141 -1.22 3.08 -4.64
CA TRP A 141 -0.91 4.07 -3.61
C TRP A 141 0.57 3.97 -3.24
N LEU A 142 1.25 5.11 -3.20
CA LEU A 142 2.66 5.24 -2.82
C LEU A 142 2.87 6.53 -2.01
N ARG A 143 3.96 6.65 -1.25
CA ARG A 143 4.38 7.96 -0.73
C ARG A 143 4.72 8.90 -1.89
N ARG A 144 4.65 10.21 -1.65
CA ARG A 144 4.81 11.24 -2.69
C ARG A 144 6.08 11.08 -3.52
N GLY A 145 7.23 10.87 -2.87
CA GLY A 145 8.52 10.69 -3.54
C GLY A 145 8.52 9.48 -4.48
N ALA A 146 8.09 8.33 -3.97
CA ALA A 146 7.94 7.10 -4.74
C ALA A 146 6.92 7.24 -5.89
N ALA A 147 5.77 7.87 -5.67
CA ALA A 147 4.77 8.13 -6.71
C ALA A 147 5.32 9.01 -7.85
N GLN A 148 6.11 10.03 -7.51
CA GLN A 148 6.76 10.91 -8.48
C GLN A 148 7.89 10.17 -9.23
N GLY A 149 8.71 9.40 -8.51
CA GLY A 149 9.74 8.56 -9.11
C GLY A 149 9.13 7.57 -10.09
N TRP A 150 8.08 6.85 -9.68
CA TRP A 150 7.38 5.87 -10.51
C TRP A 150 6.88 6.50 -11.81
N ARG A 151 6.23 7.67 -11.74
CA ARG A 151 5.75 8.37 -12.93
C ARG A 151 6.88 8.76 -13.87
N ARG A 152 8.01 9.24 -13.36
CA ARG A 152 9.17 9.58 -14.20
C ARG A 152 9.79 8.32 -14.83
N MET A 153 9.88 7.24 -14.06
CA MET A 153 10.40 5.96 -14.52
C MET A 153 9.55 5.37 -15.65
N GLN A 154 8.23 5.34 -15.51
CA GLN A 154 7.33 4.89 -16.57
C GLN A 154 7.44 5.74 -17.85
N LEU A 155 7.57 7.06 -17.70
CA LEU A 155 7.69 7.96 -18.86
C LEU A 155 9.02 7.77 -19.58
N HIS A 156 10.13 7.62 -18.84
CA HIS A 156 11.44 7.35 -19.40
C HIS A 156 11.45 5.99 -20.13
N ALA A 157 10.98 4.93 -19.48
CA ALA A 157 10.87 3.61 -20.10
C ALA A 157 10.06 3.65 -21.41
N ALA A 158 8.92 4.35 -21.41
CA ALA A 158 8.08 4.46 -22.59
C ALA A 158 8.76 5.21 -23.75
N GLN A 159 9.65 6.17 -23.48
CA GLN A 159 10.46 6.86 -24.49
C GLN A 159 11.46 5.90 -25.15
N ASP A 160 11.95 4.93 -24.39
CA ASP A 160 12.87 3.89 -24.87
C ASP A 160 12.14 2.67 -25.46
N GLY A 161 10.82 2.74 -25.62
CA GLY A 161 10.00 1.65 -26.17
C GLY A 161 9.72 0.52 -25.17
N ILE A 162 10.02 0.71 -23.88
CA ILE A 162 9.78 -0.25 -22.80
C ILE A 162 8.47 0.10 -22.07
N ALA A 163 7.57 -0.89 -21.96
CA ALA A 163 6.35 -0.74 -21.19
C ALA A 163 6.54 -1.31 -19.77
N LEU A 164 6.25 -0.49 -18.76
CA LEU A 164 6.24 -0.91 -17.36
C LEU A 164 4.82 -0.80 -16.78
N ASP A 165 4.33 -1.86 -16.17
CA ASP A 165 3.10 -1.86 -15.39
C ASP A 165 3.36 -2.12 -13.90
N ALA A 166 2.46 -1.64 -13.06
CA ALA A 166 2.50 -1.91 -11.63
C ALA A 166 1.67 -3.18 -11.34
N ILE A 167 2.18 -4.05 -10.48
CA ILE A 167 1.46 -5.23 -9.98
C ILE A 167 0.85 -4.92 -8.60
N SER A 168 1.62 -4.30 -7.71
CA SER A 168 1.23 -3.99 -6.34
C SER A 168 2.06 -2.84 -5.76
N GLY A 169 1.48 -2.03 -4.86
CA GLY A 169 2.15 -0.87 -4.21
C GLY A 169 1.97 -0.93 -2.70
N PHE A 170 1.56 0.17 -2.06
CA PHE A 170 1.29 0.18 -0.62
C PHE A 170 0.37 -0.96 -0.18
N ARG A 171 0.77 -1.63 0.90
CA ARG A 171 0.02 -2.71 1.54
C ARG A 171 0.01 -2.46 3.04
N SER A 172 -1.16 -2.34 3.65
CA SER A 172 -1.23 -2.14 5.10
C SER A 172 -0.88 -3.39 5.89
N HIS A 173 -0.48 -3.21 7.15
CA HIS A 173 -0.28 -4.28 8.14
C HIS A 173 -1.52 -5.14 8.28
N ALA A 174 -2.72 -4.53 8.32
CA ALA A 174 -3.98 -5.27 8.43
C ALA A 174 -4.25 -6.13 7.18
N TYR A 175 -3.88 -5.65 5.98
CA TYR A 175 -3.98 -6.46 4.77
C TYR A 175 -3.02 -7.66 4.83
N GLN A 176 -1.77 -7.44 5.24
CA GLN A 176 -0.76 -8.50 5.36
C GLN A 176 -1.16 -9.52 6.43
N LEU A 177 -1.70 -9.09 7.58
CA LEU A 177 -2.26 -9.97 8.59
C LEU A 177 -3.41 -10.82 8.02
N GLY A 178 -4.30 -10.22 7.22
CA GLY A 178 -5.35 -10.98 6.55
C GLY A 178 -4.82 -12.06 5.59
N ILE A 179 -3.63 -11.88 4.98
CA ILE A 179 -2.97 -12.96 4.22
C ILE A 179 -2.59 -14.12 5.15
N PHE A 180 -1.98 -13.80 6.31
CA PHE A 180 -1.61 -14.80 7.30
C PHE A 180 -2.83 -15.57 7.80
N GLU A 181 -3.88 -14.87 8.23
CA GLU A 181 -5.14 -15.48 8.71
C GLU A 181 -5.73 -16.46 7.69
N ARG A 182 -5.78 -16.06 6.40
CA ARG A 182 -6.28 -16.95 5.33
C ARG A 182 -5.41 -18.17 5.10
N LYS A 183 -4.08 -18.04 5.20
CA LYS A 183 -3.15 -19.16 5.01
C LYS A 183 -3.16 -20.10 6.21
N LEU A 184 -3.24 -19.58 7.43
CA LEU A 184 -3.45 -20.35 8.66
C LEU A 184 -4.77 -21.13 8.60
N ALA A 185 -5.86 -20.50 8.15
CA ALA A 185 -7.15 -21.17 7.95
C ALA A 185 -7.12 -22.27 6.89
N ARG A 186 -6.12 -22.25 5.98
CA ARG A 186 -5.86 -23.31 4.99
C ARG A 186 -4.91 -24.40 5.50
N GLY A 187 -4.48 -24.32 6.76
CA GLY A 187 -3.62 -25.33 7.42
C GLY A 187 -2.13 -25.09 7.28
N LEU A 188 -1.68 -23.97 6.70
CA LEU A 188 -0.26 -23.63 6.69
C LEU A 188 0.16 -23.14 8.08
N SER A 189 1.36 -23.50 8.51
CA SER A 189 2.02 -22.94 9.70
C SER A 189 2.59 -21.54 9.41
N VAL A 190 2.81 -20.76 10.47
CA VAL A 190 3.47 -19.44 10.36
C VAL A 190 4.85 -19.56 9.69
N ALA A 191 5.62 -20.60 10.02
CA ALA A 191 6.93 -20.85 9.42
C ALA A 191 6.84 -21.09 7.90
N GLU A 192 5.83 -21.82 7.42
CA GLU A 192 5.62 -22.03 5.98
C GLU A 192 5.19 -20.74 5.27
N ILE A 193 4.38 -19.91 5.92
CA ILE A 193 3.96 -18.61 5.38
C ILE A 193 5.18 -17.68 5.22
N LEU A 194 6.06 -17.66 6.23
CA LEU A 194 7.23 -16.78 6.27
C LEU A 194 8.29 -17.09 5.22
N LYS A 195 8.24 -18.26 4.57
CA LYS A 195 9.14 -18.59 3.44
C LYS A 195 8.85 -17.78 2.18
N VAL A 196 7.64 -17.27 2.03
CA VAL A 196 7.16 -16.59 0.80
C VAL A 196 6.47 -15.25 1.08
N ASN A 197 6.41 -14.84 2.34
CA ASN A 197 5.85 -13.56 2.75
C ASN A 197 6.61 -13.03 3.95
N ALA A 198 7.05 -11.77 3.88
CA ALA A 198 7.51 -11.07 5.07
C ALA A 198 6.40 -11.05 6.15
N ALA A 199 6.81 -11.12 7.41
CA ALA A 199 5.93 -10.95 8.56
C ALA A 199 5.18 -9.60 8.45
N PRO A 200 3.92 -9.48 8.93
CA PRO A 200 3.26 -8.19 9.03
C PRO A 200 4.15 -7.19 9.77
N GLY A 201 4.40 -6.03 9.17
CA GLY A 201 5.34 -5.06 9.73
C GLY A 201 6.75 -5.11 9.18
N PHE A 202 7.14 -6.15 8.44
CA PHE A 202 8.51 -6.30 7.92
C PHE A 202 8.56 -6.30 6.38
N SER A 203 7.46 -5.92 5.74
CA SER A 203 7.40 -5.71 4.29
C SER A 203 7.62 -4.24 3.95
N GLU A 204 8.53 -3.97 3.01
CA GLU A 204 8.76 -2.62 2.49
C GLU A 204 7.48 -1.99 1.87
N HIS A 205 6.50 -2.79 1.43
CA HIS A 205 5.22 -2.26 0.95
C HIS A 205 4.44 -1.50 2.04
N HIS A 206 4.71 -1.75 3.32
CA HIS A 206 4.11 -0.99 4.42
C HIS A 206 4.55 0.48 4.38
N SER A 207 5.78 0.76 3.97
CA SER A 207 6.31 2.12 3.91
C SER A 207 5.63 2.99 2.85
N GLY A 208 4.96 2.36 1.87
CA GLY A 208 4.48 3.03 0.66
C GLY A 208 5.58 3.43 -0.32
N HIS A 209 6.83 2.98 -0.11
CA HIS A 209 7.94 3.19 -1.03
C HIS A 209 8.13 2.03 -2.03
N ALA A 210 7.74 0.81 -1.67
CA ALA A 210 7.91 -0.35 -2.51
C ALA A 210 6.80 -0.52 -3.55
N LEU A 211 7.20 -1.05 -4.70
CA LEU A 211 6.38 -1.29 -5.87
C LEU A 211 6.80 -2.62 -6.51
N ASP A 212 5.82 -3.48 -6.78
CA ASP A 212 6.01 -4.63 -7.65
C ASP A 212 5.79 -4.17 -9.10
N ILE A 213 6.78 -4.37 -9.96
CA ILE A 213 6.80 -3.94 -11.35
C ILE A 213 6.76 -5.15 -12.26
N GLY A 214 5.98 -5.06 -13.33
CA GLY A 214 5.93 -6.03 -14.41
C GLY A 214 5.97 -5.37 -15.78
N THR A 215 5.71 -6.19 -16.80
CA THR A 215 5.55 -5.76 -18.19
C THR A 215 4.32 -6.42 -18.81
N PRO A 216 3.59 -5.75 -19.72
CA PRO A 216 2.47 -6.36 -20.42
C PRO A 216 2.83 -7.68 -21.10
N GLY A 217 1.97 -8.69 -20.96
CA GLY A 217 2.16 -10.02 -21.55
C GLY A 217 2.92 -11.01 -20.67
N ASP A 218 3.62 -10.55 -19.63
CA ASP A 218 4.34 -11.42 -18.69
C ASP A 218 3.53 -11.75 -17.43
N ALA A 219 3.86 -12.87 -16.79
CA ALA A 219 3.22 -13.33 -15.56
C ALA A 219 3.57 -12.40 -14.38
N PRO A 220 2.60 -12.00 -13.54
CA PRO A 220 2.86 -11.08 -12.43
C PRO A 220 3.63 -11.74 -11.30
N ALA A 221 4.69 -11.08 -10.84
CA ALA A 221 5.45 -11.47 -9.65
C ALA A 221 6.01 -12.90 -9.73
N GLU A 222 6.60 -13.21 -10.89
CA GLU A 222 7.29 -14.48 -11.15
C GLU A 222 8.74 -14.21 -11.57
N GLU A 223 9.62 -15.19 -11.33
CA GLU A 223 11.04 -15.07 -11.69
C GLU A 223 11.27 -14.92 -13.20
N SER A 224 10.31 -15.33 -14.04
CA SER A 224 10.36 -15.14 -15.50
C SER A 224 10.50 -13.68 -15.92
N PHE A 225 10.09 -12.73 -15.08
CA PHE A 225 10.23 -11.30 -15.35
C PHE A 225 11.70 -10.90 -15.59
N GLU A 226 12.66 -11.60 -14.96
CA GLU A 226 14.10 -11.36 -15.15
C GLU A 226 14.55 -11.48 -16.61
N ALA A 227 13.89 -12.34 -17.40
CA ALA A 227 14.24 -12.59 -18.80
C ALA A 227 13.68 -11.54 -19.78
N THR A 228 13.00 -10.51 -19.28
CA THR A 228 12.33 -9.49 -20.11
C THR A 228 13.23 -8.29 -20.38
N ASP A 229 13.00 -7.61 -21.51
CA ASP A 229 13.65 -6.34 -21.83
C ASP A 229 13.33 -5.25 -20.77
N ALA A 230 12.15 -5.34 -20.15
CA ALA A 230 11.74 -4.43 -19.08
C ALA A 230 12.61 -4.57 -17.83
N PHE A 231 12.93 -5.80 -17.41
CA PHE A 231 13.83 -6.03 -16.28
C PHE A 231 15.25 -5.56 -16.60
N ALA A 232 15.76 -5.86 -17.81
CA ALA A 232 17.06 -5.37 -18.26
C ALA A 232 17.13 -3.83 -18.25
N TRP A 233 16.06 -3.15 -18.69
CA TRP A 233 15.96 -1.69 -18.64
C TRP A 233 15.94 -1.17 -17.20
N LEU A 234 15.18 -1.79 -16.29
CA LEU A 234 15.12 -1.40 -14.88
C LEU A 234 16.50 -1.51 -14.21
N GLN A 235 17.26 -2.57 -14.49
CA GLN A 235 18.61 -2.74 -13.95
C GLN A 235 19.55 -1.60 -14.35
N ALA A 236 19.38 -1.02 -15.53
CA ALA A 236 20.18 0.09 -16.02
C ALA A 236 19.69 1.46 -15.50
N HIS A 237 18.38 1.67 -15.40
CA HIS A 237 17.80 3.02 -15.27
C HIS A 237 16.98 3.27 -14.00
N ALA A 238 16.54 2.23 -13.27
CA ALA A 238 15.65 2.42 -12.12
C ALA A 238 16.28 3.29 -11.01
N GLY A 239 17.60 3.18 -10.83
CA GLY A 239 18.37 3.98 -9.87
C GLY A 239 18.29 5.48 -10.12
N GLU A 240 18.21 5.91 -11.38
CA GLU A 240 18.05 7.32 -11.76
C GLU A 240 16.72 7.91 -11.26
N HIS A 241 15.72 7.05 -11.03
CA HIS A 241 14.41 7.42 -10.50
C HIS A 241 14.26 7.15 -8.99
N GLY A 242 15.33 6.69 -8.35
CA GLY A 242 15.40 6.37 -6.92
C GLY A 242 14.95 4.96 -6.55
N PHE A 243 14.75 4.07 -7.53
CA PHE A 243 14.35 2.67 -7.26
C PHE A 243 15.55 1.73 -7.28
N HIS A 244 15.52 0.74 -6.40
CA HIS A 244 16.50 -0.34 -6.34
C HIS A 244 15.79 -1.68 -6.12
N LEU A 245 16.38 -2.75 -6.65
CA LEU A 245 15.93 -4.12 -6.44
C LEU A 245 16.25 -4.55 -4.99
N SER A 246 15.24 -4.83 -4.18
CA SER A 246 15.44 -5.11 -2.74
C SER A 246 15.88 -6.55 -2.47
N TYR A 247 15.37 -7.50 -3.26
CA TYR A 247 15.59 -8.94 -3.04
C TYR A 247 16.25 -9.60 -4.26
N PRO A 248 17.53 -9.31 -4.56
CA PRO A 248 18.31 -10.08 -5.52
C PRO A 248 18.55 -11.51 -5.02
N ARG A 249 19.11 -12.37 -5.88
CA ARG A 249 19.63 -13.67 -5.45
C ARG A 249 20.65 -13.47 -4.33
N ASP A 250 20.65 -14.38 -3.36
CA ASP A 250 21.54 -14.38 -2.20
C ASP A 250 21.45 -13.11 -1.33
N ASN A 251 20.29 -12.42 -1.34
CA ASN A 251 20.05 -11.30 -0.43
C ASN A 251 20.18 -11.76 1.04
N PRO A 252 20.64 -10.87 1.96
CA PRO A 252 20.92 -11.24 3.34
C PRO A 252 19.65 -11.50 4.17
N HIS A 253 18.46 -11.27 3.60
CA HIS A 253 17.20 -11.32 4.33
C HIS A 253 16.55 -12.70 4.37
N GLY A 254 17.09 -13.64 3.58
CA GLY A 254 16.48 -14.96 3.41
C GLY A 254 15.11 -14.91 2.70
N ILE A 255 14.78 -13.78 2.07
CA ILE A 255 13.64 -13.65 1.18
C ILE A 255 14.01 -14.30 -0.16
N VAL A 256 13.07 -14.99 -0.79
CA VAL A 256 13.29 -15.57 -2.12
C VAL A 256 13.62 -14.48 -3.14
N TYR A 257 14.22 -14.83 -4.27
CA TYR A 257 14.53 -13.87 -5.32
C TYR A 257 13.23 -13.25 -5.88
N GLU A 258 13.14 -11.91 -5.89
CA GLU A 258 11.95 -11.18 -6.37
C GLU A 258 12.36 -10.12 -7.43
N PRO A 259 12.58 -10.50 -8.71
CA PRO A 259 12.98 -9.55 -9.77
C PRO A 259 11.98 -8.40 -9.99
N TRP A 260 10.74 -8.60 -9.57
CA TRP A 260 9.67 -7.61 -9.69
C TRP A 260 9.65 -6.61 -8.53
N HIS A 261 10.33 -6.82 -7.41
CA HIS A 261 10.18 -5.99 -6.20
C HIS A 261 11.21 -4.86 -6.14
N TRP A 262 10.75 -3.63 -6.32
CA TRP A 262 11.60 -2.43 -6.34
C TRP A 262 11.18 -1.44 -5.26
N CYS A 263 12.15 -0.97 -4.48
CA CYS A 263 11.90 -0.02 -3.39
C CYS A 263 12.47 1.36 -3.73
N TRP A 264 11.67 2.40 -3.50
CA TRP A 264 12.12 3.77 -3.68
C TRP A 264 12.89 4.26 -2.45
N LYS A 265 14.07 4.82 -2.66
CA LYS A 265 14.82 5.57 -1.65
C LYS A 265 15.11 6.98 -2.16
N PRO A 266 14.96 8.02 -1.32
CA PRO A 266 15.42 9.35 -1.68
C PRO A 266 16.93 9.31 -1.96
N ALA A 267 17.38 10.04 -2.98
CA ALA A 267 18.77 10.05 -3.42
C ALA A 267 19.75 10.63 -2.37
N ASN A 268 19.26 11.18 -1.25
CA ASN A 268 20.00 11.52 -0.05
C ASN A 268 19.01 11.55 1.14
N GLY A 269 19.21 10.64 2.09
CA GLY A 269 18.64 10.66 3.43
C GLY A 269 19.75 10.41 4.42
#